data_AF-A0AAW1K5N8-F1
#
_entry.id   AF-A0AAW1K5N8-F1
#
_cell.length_a   1.000
_cell.length_b   1.000
_cell.length_c   1.000
_cell.angle_alpha   90.00
_cell.angle_beta   90.00
_cell.angle_gamma   90.00
#
_symmetry.space_group_name_H-M   'P 1'
#
loop_
_entity.id
_entity.type
_entity.pdbx_description
1 polymer ?
#
loop_
_entity_poly.entity_id
_entity_poly.type
_entity_poly.pdbx_seq_one_letter_code
_entity_poly.pdbx_strand_id
1 'polypeptide(L)'
;MNYSNWNLVVQHPNFDNLTESFSFNSESLTPYSNINDTAMLWGIKFYNDLLSQAGPSGNVQSELLFRKDKSTFTFEKGWAFPRRIYFNGDNCVMPPPDFYPWLPNTGSPSNLPLKTLFLTLLTAMAFLYALA
;
A
#
# COMPACT_ATOMS: atom_id res chain seq x y z
N MET A 1 16.97 25.13 5.04
CA MET A 1 18.05 24.15 4.79
C MET A 1 17.81 23.59 3.42
N ASN A 2 18.86 23.47 2.59
CA ASN A 2 18.73 22.93 1.25
C ASN A 2 19.30 21.50 1.23
N TYR A 3 18.59 20.56 0.65
CA TYR A 3 19.07 19.19 0.45
C TYR A 3 19.35 18.95 -1.02
N SER A 4 20.62 18.96 -1.40
CA SER A 4 21.10 18.55 -2.73
C SER A 4 21.52 17.08 -2.71
N ASN A 5 21.24 16.33 -3.78
CA ASN A 5 21.57 14.89 -3.86
C ASN A 5 21.04 14.10 -2.65
N TRP A 6 19.82 14.42 -2.22
CA TRP A 6 19.19 13.74 -1.11
C TRP A 6 18.88 12.28 -1.46
N ASN A 7 18.81 11.45 -0.43
CA ASN A 7 18.36 10.08 -0.53
C ASN A 7 17.29 9.76 0.53
N LEU A 8 16.46 8.79 0.18
CA LEU A 8 15.42 8.24 1.03
C LEU A 8 15.57 6.72 1.00
N VAL A 9 15.88 6.10 2.13
CA VAL A 9 15.93 4.64 2.23
C VAL A 9 14.66 4.17 2.89
N VAL A 10 13.95 3.26 2.22
CA VAL A 10 12.65 2.76 2.66
C VAL A 10 12.74 1.25 2.80
N GLN A 11 12.34 0.74 3.96
CA GLN A 11 12.18 -0.69 4.20
C GLN A 11 10.70 -1.06 4.16
N HIS A 12 10.33 -1.98 3.27
CA HIS A 12 8.97 -2.50 3.14
C HIS A 12 9.03 -3.99 2.75
N PRO A 13 8.23 -4.87 3.38
CA PRO A 13 8.28 -6.33 3.16
C PRO A 13 7.88 -6.81 1.76
N ASN A 14 7.65 -5.90 0.81
CA ASN A 14 7.20 -6.22 -0.55
C ASN A 14 7.96 -5.40 -1.61
N PHE A 15 9.13 -4.85 -1.27
CA PHE A 15 9.98 -4.15 -2.24
C PHE A 15 10.50 -5.08 -3.34
N ASP A 16 10.64 -6.36 -3.01
CA ASP A 16 10.92 -7.47 -3.91
C ASP A 16 9.97 -7.49 -5.13
N ASN A 17 8.74 -6.99 -4.93
CA ASN A 17 7.67 -6.92 -5.92
C ASN A 17 7.30 -5.47 -6.29
N LEU A 18 8.25 -4.53 -6.18
CA LEU A 18 8.07 -3.17 -6.69
C LEU A 18 7.89 -3.23 -8.21
N THR A 19 6.74 -2.73 -8.67
CA THR A 19 6.40 -2.71 -10.09
C THR A 19 6.82 -1.40 -10.72
N GLU A 20 6.44 -0.28 -10.09
CA GLU A 20 6.73 1.06 -10.61
C GLU A 20 7.02 2.02 -9.46
N SER A 21 7.94 2.96 -9.70
CA SER A 21 8.18 4.12 -8.83
C SER A 21 7.97 5.39 -9.64
N PHE A 22 7.13 6.29 -9.14
CA PHE A 22 6.82 7.55 -9.80
C PHE A 22 7.56 8.71 -9.15
N SER A 23 7.95 9.70 -9.94
CA SER A 23 8.57 10.97 -9.51
C SER A 23 9.95 10.88 -8.85
N PHE A 24 10.41 9.70 -8.43
CA PHE A 24 11.74 9.42 -7.88
C PHE A 24 12.45 8.32 -8.69
N ASN A 25 13.78 8.36 -8.68
CA ASN A 25 14.57 7.20 -9.01
C ASN A 25 14.54 6.21 -7.84
N SER A 26 14.63 4.91 -8.13
CA SER A 26 14.68 3.87 -7.11
C SER A 26 15.66 2.77 -7.50
N GLU A 27 16.33 2.21 -6.49
CA GLU A 27 17.21 1.06 -6.62
C GLU A 27 17.08 0.18 -5.37
N SER A 28 16.96 -1.12 -5.57
CA SER A 28 16.91 -2.06 -4.45
C SER A 28 18.29 -2.15 -3.79
N LEU A 29 18.32 -2.08 -2.47
CA LEU A 29 19.50 -2.34 -1.68
C LEU A 29 19.43 -3.78 -1.19
N THR A 30 20.37 -4.61 -1.63
CA THR A 30 20.55 -5.99 -1.15
C THR A 30 21.83 -6.09 -0.31
N PRO A 31 21.86 -5.45 0.89
CA PRO A 31 23.08 -5.40 1.71
C PRO A 31 23.54 -6.80 2.15
N TYR A 32 22.62 -7.75 2.20
CA TYR A 32 22.86 -9.18 2.46
C TYR A 32 22.05 -9.99 1.46
N SER A 33 22.53 -11.17 1.04
CA SER A 33 21.88 -11.99 -0.01
C SER A 33 20.43 -12.40 0.29
N ASN A 34 19.96 -12.18 1.52
CA ASN A 34 18.68 -12.67 2.02
C ASN A 34 17.70 -11.53 2.35
N ILE A 35 18.14 -10.26 2.28
CA ILE A 35 17.35 -9.09 2.69
C ILE A 35 17.13 -8.23 1.45
N ASN A 36 15.93 -8.32 0.90
CA ASN A 36 15.53 -7.69 -0.36
C ASN A 36 14.44 -6.62 -0.14
N ASP A 37 14.10 -6.38 1.13
CA ASP A 37 12.97 -5.58 1.58
C ASP A 37 13.28 -4.08 1.66
N THR A 38 14.43 -3.65 1.14
CA THR A 38 14.94 -2.28 1.29
C THR A 38 15.28 -1.69 -0.08
N ALA A 39 14.91 -0.44 -0.29
CA ALA A 39 15.27 0.30 -1.49
C ALA A 39 15.74 1.71 -1.14
N MET A 40 16.66 2.23 -1.93
CA MET A 40 17.08 3.62 -1.93
C MET A 40 16.35 4.36 -3.03
N LEU A 41 15.82 5.53 -2.70
CA LEU A 41 15.20 6.46 -3.62
C LEU A 41 15.92 7.80 -3.59
N TRP A 42 15.95 8.49 -4.73
CA TRP A 42 16.57 9.81 -4.84
C TRP A 42 15.91 10.65 -5.93
N GLY A 43 16.22 11.94 -5.91
CA GLY A 43 15.69 12.89 -6.89
C GLY A 43 16.13 12.64 -8.33
N ILE A 44 15.28 13.01 -9.27
CA ILE A 44 15.57 13.12 -10.69
C ILE A 44 16.27 14.45 -10.93
N LYS A 45 17.40 14.41 -11.65
CA LYS A 45 18.17 15.61 -12.01
C LYS A 45 17.28 16.65 -12.69
N PHE A 46 17.42 17.91 -12.29
CA PHE A 46 16.65 19.05 -12.80
C PHE A 46 15.14 19.03 -12.52
N TYR A 47 14.65 18.12 -11.69
CA TYR A 47 13.24 18.06 -11.29
C TYR A 47 13.07 18.23 -9.79
N ASN A 48 13.64 17.31 -9.02
CA ASN A 48 13.57 17.29 -7.57
C ASN A 48 14.90 16.84 -6.95
N ASP A 49 16.03 17.09 -7.60
CA ASP A 49 17.38 16.83 -7.10
C ASP A 49 17.85 17.83 -6.02
N LEU A 50 17.16 18.96 -5.91
CA LEU A 50 17.34 19.98 -4.88
C LEU A 50 16.02 20.25 -4.13
N LEU A 51 16.03 20.05 -2.82
CA LEU A 51 14.92 20.43 -1.94
C LEU A 51 15.30 21.71 -1.19
N SER A 52 14.70 22.84 -1.57
CA SER A 52 15.06 24.17 -1.04
C SER A 52 14.17 24.64 0.12
N GLN A 53 13.01 24.02 0.30
CA GLN A 53 12.02 24.43 1.29
C GLN A 53 11.52 23.23 2.09
N ALA A 54 11.56 23.37 3.41
CA ALA A 54 11.04 22.40 4.36
C ALA A 54 9.81 22.99 5.07
N GLY A 55 8.97 22.11 5.64
CA GLY A 55 7.79 22.49 6.41
C GLY A 55 6.54 22.70 5.56
N PRO A 56 5.51 23.40 6.08
CA PRO A 56 4.18 23.46 5.46
C PRO A 56 4.14 24.04 4.03
N SER A 57 5.16 24.80 3.66
CA SER A 57 5.26 25.46 2.36
C SER A 57 6.08 24.68 1.33
N GLY A 58 6.62 23.50 1.68
CA GLY A 58 7.37 22.65 0.76
C GLY A 58 6.86 21.20 0.83
N ASN A 59 6.59 20.60 -0.32
CA ASN A 59 6.22 19.19 -0.42
C ASN A 59 6.95 18.53 -1.59
N VAL A 60 7.36 17.29 -1.37
CA VAL A 60 7.75 16.39 -2.44
C VAL A 60 7.06 15.07 -2.19
N GLN A 61 6.47 14.52 -3.25
CA GLN A 61 5.68 13.31 -3.20
C GLN A 61 6.13 12.36 -4.32
N SER A 62 6.11 11.09 -4.00
CA SER A 62 6.32 9.97 -4.91
C SER A 62 5.28 8.91 -4.62
N GLU A 63 5.03 8.06 -5.61
CA GLU A 63 4.12 6.93 -5.51
C GLU A 63 4.89 5.65 -5.83
N LEU A 64 4.64 4.61 -5.04
CA LEU A 64 5.23 3.29 -5.22
C LEU A 64 4.13 2.27 -5.45
N LEU A 65 4.18 1.60 -6.58
CA LEU A 65 3.22 0.56 -6.93
C LEU A 65 3.83 -0.81 -6.65
N PHE A 66 3.22 -1.53 -5.72
CA PHE A 66 3.62 -2.88 -5.37
C PHE A 66 2.64 -3.90 -5.94
N ARG A 67 3.18 -4.94 -6.58
CA ARG A 67 2.37 -6.11 -6.94
C ARG A 67 2.00 -6.87 -5.67
N LYS A 68 0.70 -7.13 -5.49
CA LYS A 68 0.21 -7.95 -4.39
C LYS A 68 0.39 -9.43 -4.74
N ASP A 69 1.14 -10.14 -3.93
CA ASP A 69 1.18 -11.60 -3.97
C ASP A 69 0.28 -12.19 -2.88
N LYS A 70 -0.47 -13.24 -3.21
CA LYS A 70 -1.43 -13.87 -2.28
C LYS A 70 -0.75 -14.50 -1.06
N SER A 71 0.53 -14.88 -1.17
CA SER A 71 1.24 -15.53 -0.08
C SER A 71 1.78 -14.55 0.96
N THR A 72 2.07 -13.31 0.56
CA THR A 72 2.70 -12.29 1.41
C THR A 72 1.76 -11.14 1.80
N PHE A 73 0.73 -10.88 1.00
CA PHE A 73 -0.21 -9.79 1.22
C PHE A 73 -1.10 -10.08 2.44
N THR A 74 -1.10 -9.15 3.38
CA THR A 74 -2.00 -9.16 4.54
C THR A 74 -2.49 -7.75 4.83
N PHE A 75 -3.63 -7.63 5.51
CA PHE A 75 -4.12 -6.36 6.04
C PHE A 75 -3.64 -6.09 7.46
N GLU A 76 -3.00 -7.07 8.10
CA GLU A 76 -2.54 -6.96 9.47
C GLU A 76 -1.33 -6.03 9.61
N LYS A 77 -1.19 -5.45 10.80
CA LYS A 77 0.01 -4.69 11.23
C LYS A 77 0.41 -3.54 10.28
N GLY A 78 -0.55 -2.98 9.56
CA GLY A 78 -0.29 -1.89 8.63
C GLY A 78 0.63 -2.29 7.48
N TRP A 79 0.50 -3.51 6.94
CA TRP A 79 1.35 -4.04 5.86
C TRP A 79 1.57 -3.08 4.68
N ALA A 80 0.61 -2.21 4.38
CA ALA A 80 0.72 -1.22 3.30
C ALA A 80 1.75 -0.12 3.57
N PHE A 81 2.24 0.01 4.80
CA PHE A 81 3.15 1.08 5.22
C PHE A 81 4.60 0.57 5.35
N PRO A 82 5.60 1.42 5.04
CA PRO A 82 7.01 1.07 5.23
C PRO A 82 7.37 0.82 6.69
N ARG A 83 8.14 -0.23 7.00
CA ARG A 83 8.57 -0.54 8.36
C ARG A 83 9.54 0.50 8.93
N ARG A 84 10.41 1.05 8.08
CA ARG A 84 11.42 2.06 8.44
C ARG A 84 11.69 2.98 7.27
N ILE A 85 12.02 4.23 7.58
CA ILE A 85 12.35 5.25 6.60
C ILE A 85 13.55 6.03 7.13
N TYR A 86 14.57 6.21 6.30
CA TYR A 86 15.70 7.08 6.57
C TYR A 86 15.77 8.17 5.51
N PHE A 87 15.81 9.43 5.93
CA PHE A 87 16.02 10.56 5.04
C PHE A 87 17.42 11.12 5.26
N ASN A 88 18.29 11.04 4.24
CA ASN A 88 19.70 11.44 4.35
C ASN A 88 20.44 10.80 5.54
N GLY A 89 20.06 9.58 5.92
CA GLY A 89 20.62 8.86 7.07
C GLY A 89 19.91 9.10 8.40
N ASP A 90 19.05 10.11 8.51
CA ASP A 90 18.26 10.36 9.71
C ASP A 90 17.03 9.46 9.74
N ASN A 91 16.77 8.81 10.88
CA ASN A 91 15.61 7.95 11.06
C ASN A 91 14.33 8.77 11.19
N CYS A 92 13.37 8.56 10.29
CA CYS A 92 12.06 9.20 10.36
C CYS A 92 11.12 8.41 11.28
N VAL A 93 10.31 9.10 12.07
CA VAL A 93 9.37 8.47 12.99
C VAL A 93 8.09 8.10 12.24
N MET A 94 7.79 6.81 12.23
CA MET A 94 6.53 6.30 11.72
C MET A 94 5.38 6.69 12.67
N PRO A 95 4.20 7.10 12.16
CA PRO A 95 3.06 7.37 13.03
C PRO A 95 2.67 6.10 13.84
N PRO A 96 2.07 6.26 15.03
CA PRO A 96 1.61 5.13 15.82
C PRO A 96 0.58 4.29 15.05
N PRO A 97 0.47 2.98 15.34
CA PRO A 97 -0.47 2.11 14.65
C PRO A 97 -1.92 2.59 14.68
N ASP A 98 -2.31 3.30 15.73
CA ASP A 98 -3.68 3.80 15.92
C ASP A 98 -4.04 4.95 14.96
N PHE A 99 -3.05 5.54 14.29
CA PHE A 99 -3.25 6.55 13.25
C PHE A 99 -3.30 5.96 11.84
N TYR A 100 -3.11 4.64 11.68
CA TYR A 100 -3.26 4.04 10.37
C TYR A 100 -4.74 4.01 9.98
N PRO A 101 -5.08 4.41 8.75
CA PRO A 101 -6.43 4.26 8.24
C PRO A 101 -6.80 2.78 8.26
N TRP A 102 -7.76 2.45 9.11
CA TRP A 102 -8.45 1.17 9.11
C TRP A 102 -9.26 1.08 7.81
N LEU A 103 -9.36 -0.11 7.25
CA LEU A 103 -10.34 -0.34 6.19
C LEU A 103 -11.74 -0.05 6.75
N PRO A 104 -12.60 0.67 6.00
CA PRO A 104 -13.99 0.77 6.39
C PRO A 104 -14.55 -0.65 6.48
N ASN A 105 -15.10 -1.01 7.63
CA ASN A 105 -15.66 -2.33 7.91
C ASN A 105 -16.98 -2.58 7.14
N THR A 106 -17.15 -1.93 5.99
CA THR A 106 -18.36 -1.91 5.15
C THR A 106 -18.32 -3.03 4.11
N GLY A 107 -17.73 -4.18 4.44
CA GLY A 107 -18.09 -5.41 3.73
C GLY A 107 -19.57 -5.63 4.01
N SER A 108 -20.43 -5.49 3.00
CA SER A 108 -21.83 -5.84 3.21
C SER A 108 -21.84 -7.30 3.66
N PRO A 109 -22.46 -7.65 4.80
CA PRO A 109 -22.75 -9.05 5.04
C PRO A 109 -23.57 -9.49 3.83
N SER A 110 -23.14 -10.55 3.15
CA SER A 110 -23.90 -11.21 2.09
C SER A 110 -25.09 -11.92 2.73
N ASN A 111 -25.96 -11.15 3.37
CA ASN A 111 -27.26 -11.58 3.83
C ASN A 111 -28.10 -11.71 2.56
N LEU A 112 -28.07 -12.89 1.94
CA LEU A 112 -29.11 -13.27 1.01
C LEU A 112 -30.44 -12.97 1.72
N PRO A 113 -31.26 -12.03 1.20
CA PRO A 113 -32.45 -11.63 1.91
C PRO A 113 -33.32 -12.88 2.06
N LEU A 114 -33.72 -13.20 3.28
CA LEU A 114 -34.57 -14.36 3.57
C LEU A 114 -35.84 -14.35 2.68
N LYS A 115 -36.34 -13.15 2.35
CA LYS A 115 -37.45 -12.93 1.40
C LYS A 115 -37.13 -13.42 -0.01
N THR A 116 -35.91 -13.22 -0.50
CA THR A 116 -35.46 -13.71 -1.82
C THR A 116 -35.43 -15.23 -1.84
N LEU A 117 -34.97 -15.87 -0.75
CA LEU A 117 -34.98 -17.34 -0.58
C LEU A 117 -36.40 -17.92 -0.56
N PHE A 118 -37.32 -17.29 0.18
CA PHE A 118 -38.72 -17.70 0.21
C PHE A 118 -39.40 -17.54 -1.15
N LEU A 119 -39.13 -16.46 -1.87
CA LEU A 119 -39.70 -16.22 -3.20
C LEU A 119 -39.22 -17.28 -4.20
N THR A 120 -37.93 -17.60 -4.21
CA THR A 120 -37.38 -18.65 -5.09
C THR A 120 -37.96 -20.04 -4.79
N LEU A 121 -38.22 -20.33 -3.52
CA LEU A 121 -38.82 -21.62 -3.12
C LEU A 121 -40.28 -21.71 -3.55
N LEU A 122 -41.05 -20.64 -3.36
CA LEU A 122 -42.45 -20.56 -3.80
C LEU A 122 -42.58 -20.68 -5.32
N THR A 123 -41.71 -20.03 -6.08
CA THR A 123 -41.71 -20.14 -7.55
C THR A 123 -41.34 -21.55 -8.01
N ALA A 124 -40.36 -22.19 -7.37
CA ALA A 124 -39.98 -23.57 -7.70
C ALA A 124 -41.13 -24.56 -7.41
N MET A 125 -41.80 -24.41 -6.26
CA MET A 125 -42.97 -25.21 -5.93
C MET A 125 -44.10 -25.00 -6.93
N ALA A 126 -44.42 -23.76 -7.29
CA ALA A 126 -45.46 -23.46 -8.28
C ALA A 126 -45.15 -24.07 -9.66
N PHE A 127 -43.89 -24.04 -10.10
CA PHE A 127 -43.45 -24.69 -11.33
C PHE A 127 -43.62 -26.22 -11.27
N LEU A 128 -43.26 -26.85 -10.15
CA LEU A 128 -43.43 -28.29 -9.96
C LEU A 128 -44.90 -28.71 -9.94
N TYR A 129 -45.78 -27.91 -9.32
CA TYR A 129 -47.23 -28.14 -9.36
C TYR A 129 -47.85 -27.95 -10.74
N ALA A 130 -47.32 -27.04 -11.56
CA ALA A 130 -47.83 -26.81 -12.91
C ALA A 130 -47.36 -27.87 -13.94
N LEU A 131 -46.32 -28.64 -13.59
CA LEU A 131 -45.76 -29.73 -14.41
C LEU A 131 -46.26 -31.12 -13.99
N ALA A 132 -46.99 -31.23 -12.88
CA ALA A 132 -47.63 -32.44 -12.38
C ALA A 132 -49.10 -32.52 -12.83
#